data_AF-A0A816M2F9-F1
#
_entry.id   AF-A0A816M2F9-F1
#
_cell.length_a   1.000
_cell.length_b   1.000
_cell.length_c   1.000
_cell.angle_alpha   90.00
_cell.angle_beta   90.00
_cell.angle_gamma   90.00
#
_symmetry.space_group_name_H-M   'P 1'
#
loop_
_entity.id
_entity.type
_entity.pdbx_description
1 polymer ?
#
loop_
_entity_poly.entity_id
_entity_poly.type
_entity_poly.pdbx_seq_one_letter_code
_entity_poly.pdbx_strand_id
1 'polypeptide(L)'
;MNLVDLIKIVGLDVDEVYNEYCEIKFMFDNMEKNNVNINEQMQSYIASKNVHNSQSTTNNNYEVLCAINDTEKDDLLNIDQDSKEHIQSDQLWAYLLNIRPNTTPNMKLIISYVFSSPCSNAYVESIFSHMNHLWSDSRNRMDIELVAAELEIRKNADIPCMHFYKFILSQDDLLKKIVSNEKFDKKKCIIDK
;
A
#
# COMPACT_ATOMS: atom_id res chain seq x y z
N MET A 1 -7.93 -3.16 -21.09
CA MET A 1 -6.50 -3.31 -21.44
C MET A 1 -6.44 -3.82 -22.87
N ASN A 2 -5.84 -3.07 -23.80
CA ASN A 2 -5.75 -3.52 -25.19
C ASN A 2 -4.44 -4.30 -25.39
N LEU A 3 -4.35 -5.17 -26.39
CA LEU A 3 -3.15 -6.01 -26.61
C LEU A 3 -1.86 -5.16 -26.76
N VAL A 4 -2.03 -3.94 -27.29
CA VAL A 4 -0.99 -2.93 -27.47
C VAL A 4 -0.39 -2.42 -26.15
N ASP A 5 -1.14 -2.46 -25.06
CA ASP A 5 -0.66 -2.04 -23.74
C ASP A 5 0.17 -3.15 -23.05
N LEU A 6 -0.12 -4.41 -23.35
CA LEU A 6 0.64 -5.57 -22.84
C LEU A 6 2.02 -5.67 -23.48
N ILE A 7 2.18 -5.29 -24.75
CA ILE A 7 3.46 -5.26 -25.47
C ILE A 7 4.48 -4.30 -24.80
N LYS A 8 4.02 -3.36 -23.97
CA LYS A 8 4.88 -2.43 -23.22
C LYS A 8 5.47 -3.05 -21.95
N ILE A 9 4.99 -4.21 -21.51
CA ILE A 9 5.51 -4.88 -20.31
C ILE A 9 6.84 -5.55 -20.66
N VAL A 10 7.93 -4.96 -20.19
CA VAL A 10 9.29 -5.45 -20.44
C VAL A 10 9.46 -6.85 -19.85
N GLY A 11 9.95 -7.79 -20.66
CA GLY A 11 10.21 -9.17 -20.24
C GLY A 11 9.00 -10.10 -20.27
N LEU A 12 7.86 -9.65 -20.83
CA LEU A 12 6.69 -10.49 -21.03
C LEU A 12 6.84 -11.40 -22.25
N ASP A 13 6.74 -12.71 -22.04
CA ASP A 13 6.59 -13.72 -23.08
C ASP A 13 5.10 -13.99 -23.32
N VAL A 14 4.56 -13.40 -24.39
CA VAL A 14 3.12 -13.46 -24.71
C VAL A 14 2.66 -14.89 -25.03
N ASP A 15 3.54 -15.73 -25.55
CA ASP A 15 3.19 -17.10 -25.94
C ASP A 15 2.96 -17.98 -24.70
N GLU A 16 3.68 -17.70 -23.60
CA GLU A 16 3.54 -18.42 -22.34
C GLU A 16 2.41 -17.88 -21.44
N VAL A 17 1.93 -16.65 -21.64
CA VAL A 17 0.86 -16.05 -20.83
C VAL A 17 -0.39 -16.93 -20.78
N TYR A 18 -0.79 -17.50 -21.92
CA TYR A 18 -2.00 -18.34 -21.97
C TYR A 18 -1.80 -19.65 -21.20
N ASN A 19 -0.61 -20.26 -21.30
CA ASN A 19 -0.28 -21.48 -20.55
C ASN A 19 -0.33 -21.22 -19.04
N GLU A 20 0.32 -20.15 -18.60
CA GLU A 20 0.34 -19.75 -17.18
C GLU A 20 -1.07 -19.42 -16.65
N TYR A 21 -1.89 -18.73 -17.45
CA TYR A 21 -3.30 -18.50 -17.11
C TYR A 21 -4.06 -19.83 -16.94
N CYS A 22 -3.89 -20.78 -17.87
CA CYS A 22 -4.51 -22.09 -17.78
C CYS A 22 -4.07 -22.85 -16.53
N GLU A 23 -2.80 -22.75 -16.13
CA GLU A 23 -2.30 -23.34 -14.89
C GLU A 23 -2.98 -22.76 -13.65
N ILE A 24 -3.02 -21.42 -13.52
CA ILE A 24 -3.66 -20.73 -12.40
C ILE A 24 -5.14 -21.09 -12.33
N LYS A 25 -5.83 -21.06 -13.49
CA LYS A 25 -7.25 -21.41 -13.58
C LYS A 25 -7.49 -22.85 -13.14
N PHE A 26 -6.68 -23.79 -13.63
CA PHE A 26 -6.78 -25.19 -13.22
C PHE A 26 -6.61 -25.37 -11.71
N MET A 27 -5.67 -24.64 -11.09
CA MET A 27 -5.49 -24.67 -9.64
C MET A 27 -6.73 -24.13 -8.90
N PHE A 28 -7.25 -22.99 -9.34
CA PHE A 28 -8.45 -22.38 -8.77
C PHE A 28 -9.66 -23.32 -8.88
N ASP A 29 -9.93 -23.85 -10.07
CA ASP A 29 -11.03 -24.80 -10.31
C ASP A 29 -10.88 -26.07 -9.45
N ASN A 30 -9.64 -26.54 -9.25
CA ASN A 30 -9.37 -27.69 -8.39
C ASN A 30 -9.61 -27.37 -6.90
N MET A 31 -9.32 -26.16 -6.45
CA MET A 31 -9.64 -25.72 -5.08
C MET A 31 -11.15 -25.67 -4.86
N GLU A 32 -11.90 -25.10 -5.79
CA GLU A 32 -13.37 -25.05 -5.72
C GLU A 32 -13.98 -26.45 -5.71
N LYS A 33 -13.52 -27.36 -6.59
CA LYS A 33 -14.00 -28.75 -6.64
C LYS A 33 -13.75 -29.54 -5.36
N ASN A 34 -12.65 -29.25 -4.67
CA ASN A 34 -12.29 -29.93 -3.42
C ASN A 34 -12.93 -29.28 -2.17
N ASN A 35 -13.86 -28.33 -2.34
CA ASN A 35 -14.47 -27.54 -1.25
C ASN A 35 -13.43 -26.90 -0.33
N VAL A 36 -12.28 -26.49 -0.88
CA VAL A 36 -11.28 -25.76 -0.13
C VAL A 36 -11.82 -24.38 0.21
N ASN A 37 -11.73 -23.97 1.49
CA ASN A 37 -12.03 -22.60 1.89
C ASN A 37 -10.92 -21.66 1.41
N ILE A 38 -11.06 -21.14 0.19
CA ILE A 38 -10.08 -20.26 -0.45
C ILE A 38 -9.85 -19.00 0.38
N ASN A 39 -10.90 -18.44 0.99
CA ASN A 39 -10.76 -17.24 1.82
C ASN A 39 -9.89 -17.52 3.05
N GLU A 40 -10.13 -18.61 3.76
CA GLU A 40 -9.33 -18.98 4.94
C GLU A 40 -7.85 -19.21 4.59
N GLN A 41 -7.56 -19.88 3.46
CA GLN A 41 -6.19 -20.10 3.00
C GLN A 41 -5.50 -18.80 2.57
N MET A 42 -6.22 -17.93 1.86
CA MET A 42 -5.75 -16.62 1.46
C MET A 42 -5.44 -15.76 2.70
N GLN A 43 -6.36 -15.68 3.68
CA GLN A 43 -6.14 -14.92 4.90
C GLN A 43 -4.95 -15.47 5.70
N SER A 44 -4.81 -16.80 5.79
CA SER A 44 -3.65 -17.44 6.41
C SER A 44 -2.34 -17.09 5.69
N TYR A 45 -2.36 -17.06 4.36
CA TYR A 45 -1.22 -16.62 3.55
C TYR A 45 -0.86 -15.15 3.81
N ILE A 46 -1.83 -14.24 3.76
CA ILE A 46 -1.61 -12.81 4.02
C ILE A 46 -1.08 -12.60 5.44
N ALA A 47 -1.68 -13.25 6.44
CA ALA A 47 -1.21 -13.23 7.81
C ALA A 47 0.26 -13.72 7.91
N SER A 48 0.62 -14.80 7.22
CA SER A 48 1.99 -15.31 7.23
C SER A 48 3.02 -14.34 6.61
N LYS A 49 2.61 -13.56 5.61
CA LYS A 49 3.46 -12.52 5.00
C LYS A 49 3.58 -11.29 5.91
N ASN A 50 2.50 -10.94 6.60
CA ASN A 50 2.51 -9.87 7.60
C ASN A 50 3.33 -10.27 8.84
N VAL A 51 3.38 -11.54 9.22
CA VAL A 51 4.22 -12.02 10.36
C VAL A 51 5.72 -11.83 10.10
N HIS A 52 6.16 -11.82 8.84
CA HIS A 52 7.52 -11.45 8.47
C HIS A 52 7.75 -9.93 8.35
N ASN A 53 6.67 -9.12 8.32
CA ASN A 53 6.76 -7.65 8.18
C ASN A 53 6.41 -6.86 9.45
N SER A 54 5.65 -7.42 10.40
CA SER A 54 5.68 -7.18 11.86
C SER A 54 4.48 -7.87 12.52
N GLN A 55 4.69 -8.37 13.75
CA GLN A 55 3.59 -8.53 14.70
C GLN A 55 2.85 -7.20 14.82
N SER A 56 1.68 -7.07 14.18
CA SER A 56 0.60 -6.15 14.57
C SER A 56 -0.60 -6.36 13.65
N THR A 57 -1.42 -7.36 13.98
CA THR A 57 -2.85 -7.27 13.73
C THR A 57 -3.42 -6.22 14.68
N THR A 58 -3.86 -5.11 14.12
CA THR A 58 -4.77 -4.20 14.80
C THR A 58 -5.79 -3.70 13.80
N ASN A 59 -6.95 -4.36 13.84
CA ASN A 59 -8.25 -4.00 13.29
C ASN A 59 -8.34 -2.60 12.66
N ASN A 60 -8.65 -2.57 11.36
CA ASN A 60 -9.12 -1.40 10.63
C ASN A 60 -10.47 -0.91 11.18
N ASN A 61 -10.48 -0.27 12.36
CA ASN A 61 -11.62 0.45 12.92
C ASN A 61 -11.23 1.63 13.84
N TYR A 62 -10.00 2.14 13.80
CA TYR A 62 -9.62 3.33 14.60
C TYR A 62 -8.92 4.48 13.86
N GLU A 63 -8.71 4.42 12.54
CA GLU A 63 -8.18 5.57 11.80
C GLU A 63 -9.22 6.64 11.43
N VAL A 64 -10.39 6.65 12.08
CA VAL A 64 -11.38 7.75 11.96
C VAL A 64 -11.38 8.68 13.19
N LEU A 65 -10.65 8.38 14.28
CA LEU A 65 -10.83 9.14 15.53
C LEU A 65 -9.90 10.35 15.74
N CYS A 66 -9.12 10.79 14.75
CA CYS A 66 -8.23 11.95 14.91
C CYS A 66 -8.66 13.22 14.16
N ALA A 67 -9.79 13.22 13.44
CA ALA A 67 -10.19 14.39 12.64
C ALA A 67 -11.70 14.65 12.57
N ILE A 68 -12.51 14.16 13.52
CA ILE A 68 -13.92 14.57 13.61
C ILE A 68 -14.19 15.08 15.03
N ASN A 69 -13.84 16.35 15.24
CA ASN A 69 -14.67 17.19 16.09
C ASN A 69 -15.37 18.18 15.15
N ASP A 70 -16.68 18.25 15.33
CA ASP A 70 -17.65 19.18 14.75
C ASP A 70 -18.37 18.70 13.47
N THR A 71 -19.53 18.09 13.75
CA THR A 71 -20.83 18.31 13.09
C THR A 71 -21.41 17.10 12.32
N GLU A 72 -22.62 16.72 12.77
CA GLU A 72 -23.63 15.85 12.15
C GLU A 72 -23.42 14.31 12.18
N LYS A 73 -23.82 13.74 13.33
CA LYS A 73 -24.50 12.44 13.42
C LYS A 73 -25.78 12.51 12.58
N ASP A 74 -26.01 11.57 11.66
CA ASP A 74 -27.33 10.91 11.48
C ASP A 74 -27.46 9.90 10.31
N ASP A 75 -26.41 9.50 9.58
CA ASP A 75 -26.55 8.51 8.48
C ASP A 75 -25.80 7.17 8.70
N LEU A 76 -26.02 6.51 9.84
CA LEU A 76 -25.50 5.16 10.11
C LEU A 76 -26.62 4.18 10.47
N LEU A 77 -27.56 3.92 9.56
CA LEU A 77 -28.47 2.77 9.64
C LEU A 77 -28.85 2.26 8.25
N ASN A 78 -28.16 1.20 7.80
CA ASN A 78 -28.70 -0.01 7.15
C ASN A 78 -27.62 -0.70 6.32
N ILE A 79 -26.93 -1.67 6.92
CA ILE A 79 -26.27 -2.75 6.16
C ILE A 79 -27.00 -4.03 6.55
N ASP A 80 -28.03 -4.34 5.76
CA ASP A 80 -28.74 -5.62 5.84
C ASP A 80 -27.86 -6.77 5.31
N GLN A 81 -28.10 -7.94 5.91
CA GLN A 81 -27.36 -9.20 5.76
C GLN A 81 -27.39 -9.81 4.35
N ASP A 82 -26.22 -9.90 3.71
CA ASP A 82 -25.75 -11.07 2.94
C ASP A 82 -24.21 -11.08 2.94
N SER A 83 -23.60 -11.37 4.09
CA SER A 83 -22.14 -11.37 4.24
C SER A 83 -21.53 -12.62 3.61
N LYS A 84 -21.58 -12.73 2.28
CA LYS A 84 -20.52 -13.48 1.59
C LYS A 84 -19.24 -12.72 1.86
N GLU A 85 -18.31 -13.36 2.56
CA GLU A 85 -16.99 -12.79 2.84
C GLU A 85 -16.41 -12.25 1.53
N HIS A 86 -16.30 -10.92 1.43
CA HIS A 86 -15.86 -10.28 0.21
C HIS A 86 -14.37 -10.50 0.04
N ILE A 87 -14.00 -11.36 -0.91
CA ILE A 87 -12.60 -11.63 -1.24
C ILE A 87 -12.07 -10.45 -2.06
N GLN A 88 -11.06 -9.77 -1.52
CA GLN A 88 -10.39 -8.70 -2.26
C GLN A 88 -9.55 -9.29 -3.40
N SER A 89 -9.68 -8.70 -4.60
CA SER A 89 -9.09 -9.27 -5.81
C SER A 89 -7.56 -9.29 -5.78
N ASP A 90 -6.95 -8.23 -5.26
CA ASP A 90 -5.49 -8.12 -5.07
C ASP A 90 -4.97 -9.20 -4.12
N GLN A 91 -5.65 -9.46 -3.00
CA GLN A 91 -5.29 -10.50 -2.05
C GLN A 91 -5.39 -11.90 -2.66
N LEU A 92 -6.46 -12.14 -3.44
CA LEU A 92 -6.65 -13.41 -4.13
C LEU A 92 -5.54 -13.64 -5.15
N TRP A 93 -5.24 -12.66 -6.00
CA TRP A 93 -4.17 -12.76 -6.97
C TRP A 93 -2.79 -12.92 -6.32
N ALA A 94 -2.53 -12.19 -5.22
CA ALA A 94 -1.30 -12.35 -4.45
C ALA A 94 -1.16 -13.77 -3.89
N TYR A 95 -2.25 -14.37 -3.38
CA TYR A 95 -2.25 -15.76 -2.94
C TYR A 95 -2.01 -16.72 -4.11
N LEU A 96 -2.81 -16.64 -5.19
CA LEU A 96 -2.77 -17.57 -6.32
C LEU A 96 -1.38 -17.62 -6.98
N LEU A 97 -0.77 -16.46 -7.22
CA LEU A 97 0.58 -16.36 -7.82
C LEU A 97 1.68 -16.92 -6.93
N ASN A 98 1.45 -17.07 -5.62
CA ASN A 98 2.45 -17.56 -4.67
C ASN A 98 2.26 -19.02 -4.26
N ILE A 99 1.22 -19.70 -4.74
CA ILE A 99 1.08 -21.16 -4.57
C ILE A 99 2.24 -21.88 -5.29
N ARG A 100 2.60 -21.40 -6.49
CA ARG A 100 3.73 -21.89 -7.29
C ARG A 100 4.49 -20.72 -7.93
N PRO A 101 5.38 -20.04 -7.18
CA PRO A 101 5.96 -18.77 -7.60
C PRO A 101 6.85 -18.85 -8.86
N ASN A 102 7.33 -20.05 -9.21
CA ASN A 102 8.22 -20.26 -10.35
C ASN A 102 7.50 -20.71 -11.63
N THR A 103 6.20 -20.97 -11.59
CA THR A 103 5.46 -21.47 -12.77
C THR A 103 4.68 -20.38 -13.49
N THR A 104 4.60 -19.16 -12.93
CA THR A 104 3.76 -18.08 -13.46
C THR A 104 4.46 -16.71 -13.54
N PRO A 105 5.70 -16.62 -14.07
CA PRO A 105 6.44 -15.36 -14.13
C PRO A 105 5.74 -14.28 -14.99
N ASN A 106 5.13 -14.63 -16.12
CA ASN A 106 4.47 -13.67 -17.01
C ASN A 106 3.17 -13.14 -16.41
N MET A 107 2.35 -14.02 -15.83
CA MET A 107 1.14 -13.66 -15.11
C MET A 107 1.45 -12.77 -13.92
N LYS A 108 2.55 -13.03 -13.20
CA LYS A 108 3.01 -12.14 -12.13
C LYS A 108 3.30 -10.74 -12.65
N LEU A 109 3.99 -10.60 -13.78
CA LEU A 109 4.26 -9.30 -14.40
C LEU A 109 2.97 -8.56 -14.79
N ILE A 110 2.03 -9.24 -15.47
CA ILE A 110 0.76 -8.65 -15.89
C ILE A 110 -0.04 -8.19 -14.68
N ILE A 111 -0.20 -9.05 -13.68
CA ILE A 111 -0.98 -8.74 -12.49
C ILE A 111 -0.33 -7.63 -11.68
N SER A 112 0.99 -7.66 -11.49
CA SER A 112 1.72 -6.55 -10.86
C SER A 112 1.55 -5.24 -11.62
N TYR A 113 1.56 -5.26 -12.95
CA TYR A 113 1.30 -4.07 -13.76
C TYR A 113 -0.13 -3.55 -13.57
N VAL A 114 -1.13 -4.44 -13.63
CA VAL A 114 -2.54 -4.06 -13.43
C VAL A 114 -2.77 -3.43 -12.06
N PHE A 115 -2.20 -4.00 -11.00
CA PHE A 115 -2.34 -3.48 -9.63
C PHE A 115 -1.39 -2.33 -9.29
N SER A 116 -0.40 -2.03 -10.13
CA SER A 116 0.48 -0.87 -9.93
C SER A 116 -0.24 0.46 -10.15
N SER A 117 -1.32 0.46 -10.92
CA SER A 117 -2.17 1.63 -11.11
C SER A 117 -3.34 1.56 -10.13
N PRO A 118 -3.53 2.57 -9.26
CA PRO A 118 -4.72 2.61 -8.42
C PRO A 118 -5.96 2.74 -9.32
N CYS A 119 -7.01 1.97 -9.01
CA CYS A 119 -8.27 2.02 -9.75
C CYS A 119 -9.07 3.31 -9.52
N SER A 120 -8.67 4.13 -8.55
CA SER A 120 -9.35 5.34 -8.13
C SER A 120 -8.36 6.44 -7.78
N ASN A 121 -8.76 7.68 -8.04
CA ASN A 121 -8.04 8.87 -7.60
C ASN A 121 -8.09 9.06 -6.08
N ALA A 122 -8.94 8.33 -5.35
CA ALA A 122 -9.09 8.45 -3.90
C ALA A 122 -7.76 8.30 -3.13
N TYR A 123 -6.84 7.46 -3.60
CA TYR A 123 -5.51 7.34 -3.00
C TYR A 123 -4.71 8.64 -3.14
N VAL A 124 -4.68 9.21 -4.34
CA VAL A 124 -3.98 10.47 -4.64
C VAL A 124 -4.66 11.64 -3.92
N GLU A 125 -5.99 11.68 -3.88
CA GLU A 125 -6.76 12.67 -3.14
C GLU A 125 -6.48 12.59 -1.64
N SER A 126 -6.29 11.39 -1.08
CA SER A 126 -5.85 11.23 0.31
C SER A 126 -4.48 11.87 0.53
N ILE A 127 -3.52 11.66 -0.38
CA ILE A 127 -2.21 12.32 -0.31
C ILE A 127 -2.37 13.85 -0.35
N PHE A 128 -3.18 14.39 -1.27
CA PHE A 128 -3.42 15.83 -1.36
C PHE A 128 -4.11 16.40 -0.13
N SER A 129 -5.06 15.68 0.46
CA SER A 129 -5.70 16.08 1.71
C SER A 129 -4.68 16.17 2.85
N HIS A 130 -3.81 15.17 2.99
CA HIS A 130 -2.72 15.20 3.98
C HIS A 130 -1.73 16.33 3.69
N MET A 131 -1.38 16.56 2.44
CA MET A 131 -0.51 17.63 2.01
C MET A 131 -1.10 19.00 2.38
N ASN A 132 -2.39 19.24 2.09
CA ASN A 132 -3.09 20.49 2.42
C ASN A 132 -3.16 20.73 3.93
N HIS A 133 -3.32 19.67 4.73
CA HIS A 133 -3.28 19.80 6.19
C HIS A 133 -1.89 20.21 6.69
N LEU A 134 -0.82 19.60 6.16
CA LEU A 134 0.56 19.94 6.52
C LEU A 134 0.97 21.33 6.03
N TRP A 135 0.57 21.67 4.81
CA TRP A 135 0.91 22.88 4.09
C TRP A 135 -0.23 23.90 4.16
N SER A 136 -0.63 24.27 5.38
CA SER A 136 -1.63 25.31 5.62
C SER A 136 -0.99 26.61 6.11
N ASP A 137 -1.44 27.74 5.58
CA ASP A 137 -0.93 29.09 5.89
C ASP A 137 -1.04 29.46 7.39
N SER A 138 -1.92 28.78 8.13
CA SER A 138 -2.23 29.06 9.53
C SER A 138 -1.35 28.33 10.53
N ARG A 139 -0.71 27.19 10.18
CA ARG A 139 -0.07 26.30 11.17
C ARG A 139 1.43 26.13 11.04
N ASN A 140 2.02 26.25 9.85
CA ASN A 140 3.47 26.37 9.62
C ASN A 140 3.73 26.43 8.11
N ARG A 141 4.53 27.40 7.64
CA ARG A 141 5.07 27.41 6.28
C ARG A 141 6.20 26.38 6.15
N MET A 142 5.86 25.09 6.25
CA MET A 142 6.83 24.03 6.03
C MET A 142 7.34 24.08 4.60
N ASP A 143 8.65 23.86 4.44
CA ASP A 143 9.27 23.74 3.13
C ASP A 143 8.66 22.54 2.38
N ILE A 144 8.55 22.64 1.06
CA ILE A 144 7.95 21.60 0.22
C ILE A 144 8.75 20.29 0.37
N GLU A 145 10.08 20.39 0.48
CA GLU A 145 10.95 19.24 0.72
C GLU A 145 10.63 18.53 2.05
N LEU A 146 10.28 19.30 3.09
CA LEU A 146 9.93 18.74 4.40
C LEU A 146 8.57 18.06 4.35
N VAL A 147 7.57 18.69 3.70
CA VAL A 147 6.24 18.10 3.51
C VAL A 147 6.33 16.79 2.72
N ALA A 148 7.15 16.75 1.66
CA ALA A 148 7.38 15.55 0.87
C ALA A 148 8.02 14.43 1.72
N ALA A 149 9.10 14.72 2.44
CA ALA A 149 9.76 13.73 3.30
C ALA A 149 8.83 13.19 4.40
N GLU A 150 7.99 14.05 4.99
CA GLU A 150 7.01 13.64 5.99
C GLU A 150 5.92 12.73 5.41
N LEU A 151 5.42 13.04 4.22
CA LEU A 151 4.45 12.20 3.50
C LEU A 151 5.06 10.84 3.12
N GLU A 152 6.31 10.81 2.64
CA GLU A 152 7.03 9.57 2.33
C GLU A 152 7.15 8.67 3.56
N ILE A 153 7.61 9.22 4.69
CA ILE A 153 7.72 8.45 5.93
C ILE A 153 6.35 7.95 6.35
N ARG A 154 5.32 8.82 6.36
CA ARG A 154 3.98 8.44 6.82
C ARG A 154 3.31 7.37 5.96
N LYS A 155 3.53 7.41 4.65
CA LYS A 155 2.81 6.53 3.69
C LYS A 155 3.58 5.26 3.36
N ASN A 156 4.91 5.28 3.49
CA ASN A 156 5.76 4.15 3.11
C ASN A 156 6.40 3.43 4.31
N ALA A 157 6.39 4.02 5.51
CA ALA A 157 6.91 3.32 6.69
C ALA A 157 5.87 2.33 7.24
N ASP A 158 6.07 1.06 6.94
CA ASP A 158 5.34 -0.05 7.57
C ASP A 158 5.97 -0.44 8.93
N ILE A 159 6.35 0.56 9.73
CA ILE A 159 7.03 0.39 11.02
C ILE A 159 6.21 1.12 12.08
N PRO A 160 5.75 0.42 13.15
CA PRO A 160 5.06 1.10 14.24
C PRO A 160 5.94 2.18 14.86
N CYS A 161 5.35 3.30 15.28
CA CYS A 161 6.09 4.46 15.79
C CYS A 161 7.13 4.11 16.87
N MET A 162 6.82 3.15 17.75
CA MET A 162 7.75 2.66 18.77
C MET A 162 9.00 2.00 18.18
N HIS A 163 8.83 1.18 17.14
CA HIS A 163 9.93 0.54 16.44
C HIS A 163 10.70 1.54 15.58
N PHE A 164 10.01 2.49 14.94
CA PHE A 164 10.64 3.57 14.19
C PHE A 164 11.52 4.44 15.10
N TYR A 165 11.03 4.79 16.29
CA TYR A 165 11.82 5.51 17.28
C TYR A 165 13.09 4.75 17.69
N LYS A 166 12.98 3.45 18.00
CA LYS A 166 14.14 2.59 18.29
C LYS A 166 15.09 2.49 17.09
N PHE A 167 14.57 2.44 15.88
CA PHE A 167 15.36 2.45 14.65
C PHE A 167 16.14 3.75 14.51
N ILE A 168 15.52 4.92 14.69
CA ILE A 168 16.23 6.20 14.66
C ILE A 168 17.32 6.27 15.73
N LEU A 169 17.04 5.75 16.94
CA LEU A 169 18.03 5.69 18.02
C LEU A 169 19.23 4.77 17.70
N SER A 170 19.10 3.78 16.81
CA SER A 170 20.22 2.92 16.42
C SER A 170 21.09 3.52 15.32
N GLN A 171 20.66 4.63 14.70
CA GLN A 171 21.38 5.29 13.62
C GLN A 171 22.18 6.50 14.14
N ASP A 172 23.34 6.23 14.75
CA ASP A 172 24.21 7.27 15.33
C ASP A 172 24.58 8.39 14.34
N ASP A 173 24.81 8.05 13.07
CA ASP A 173 25.17 9.03 12.05
C ASP A 173 24.00 9.96 11.71
N LEU A 174 22.77 9.44 11.72
CA LEU A 174 21.56 10.23 11.53
C LEU A 174 21.34 11.16 12.73
N LEU A 175 21.50 10.65 13.95
CA LEU A 175 21.38 11.45 15.17
C LEU A 175 22.39 12.60 15.20
N LYS A 176 23.65 12.33 14.83
CA LYS A 176 24.68 13.37 14.71
C LYS A 176 24.27 14.45 13.71
N LYS A 177 23.73 14.08 12.54
CA LYS A 177 23.22 15.04 11.54
C LYS A 177 22.03 15.85 12.06
N ILE A 178 21.08 15.23 12.76
CA ILE A 178 19.92 15.91 13.34
C ILE A 178 20.35 16.96 14.38
N VAL A 179 21.34 16.64 15.21
CA VAL A 179 21.87 17.56 16.23
C VAL A 179 22.78 18.62 15.59
N SER A 180 23.42 18.32 14.47
CA SER A 180 24.32 19.25 13.78
C SER A 180 23.60 20.53 13.35
N ASN A 181 24.35 21.62 13.32
CA ASN A 181 23.88 22.89 12.77
C ASN A 181 23.94 22.93 11.24
N GLU A 182 24.56 21.93 10.59
CA GLU A 182 24.68 21.83 9.12
C GLU A 182 23.30 21.86 8.44
N LYS A 183 22.24 21.42 9.14
CA LYS A 183 20.85 21.49 8.65
C LYS A 183 20.35 22.91 8.38
N PHE A 184 20.98 23.93 8.97
CA PHE A 184 20.62 25.34 8.79
C PHE A 184 21.53 26.06 7.78
N ASP A 185 22.59 25.43 7.28
CA ASP A 185 23.54 26.03 6.35
C ASP A 185 23.08 26.01 4.88
N LYS A 186 21.79 25.78 4.62
CA LYS A 186 21.21 25.98 3.29
C LYS A 186 21.42 27.45 2.89
N LYS A 187 22.37 27.68 1.96
CA LYS A 187 22.66 28.99 1.37
C LYS A 187 21.36 29.69 1.01
N LYS A 188 21.18 30.93 1.48
CA LYS A 188 20.13 31.84 1.03
C LYS A 188 20.04 31.75 -0.49
N CYS A 189 18.92 31.24 -1.01
CA CYS A 189 18.44 31.69 -2.31
C CYS A 189 18.19 33.19 -2.15
N ILE A 190 19.15 33.98 -2.60
CA ILE A 190 18.97 35.41 -2.83
C ILE A 190 17.92 35.48 -3.94
N ILE A 191 16.68 35.77 -3.55
CA ILE A 191 15.66 36.21 -4.51
C ILE A 191 15.95 37.69 -4.71
N ASP A 192 16.77 38.00 -5.72
CA ASP A 192 16.92 39.36 -6.21
C ASP A 192 15.56 39.84 -6.74
N LYS A 193 15.14 41.01 -6.26
CA LYS A 193 13.90 41.71 -6.63
C LYS A 193 14.02 42.42 -7.97
#